data_AF-A0A7C5AA31-F1
#
_entry.id   AF-A0A7C5AA31-F1
#
_cell.length_a   1.000
_cell.length_b   1.000
_cell.length_c   1.000
_cell.angle_alpha   90.00
_cell.angle_beta   90.00
_cell.angle_gamma   90.00
#
_symmetry.space_group_name_H-M   'P 1'
#
loop_
_entity.id
_entity.type
_entity.pdbx_description
1 polymer ?
#
loop_
_entity_poly.entity_id
_entity_poly.type
_entity_poly.pdbx_seq_one_letter_code
_entity_poly.pdbx_strand_id
1 'polypeptide(L)'
;MHPSKDIIGSRGRRLAGKRIALGICGSVAAFKAPELARVLMRHGAEVRTVMSEKATEIISPQLMEWATGNEVVCGLTGKIEHVEVAKWADVVLIAPATANTVGKMAHGIDDTAVTSLASVAIGLRKPVIVVPAMHASMYDHPAVRENIARLRGMGVEVVEPKMEEGKAKFPDPEAILWVVVGAVTEKDMRGLRVLVTAGPTVEPVDSVKFITNPSSGKMGIAFARAAAVRGADVTLIYGPGSEPAPDGVRVIRVKTTKEMKEAFDSAAGEGPDIVVDAAAPPAFAVEAPVEGQPGAE
;
A
#
# COMPACT_ATOMS: atom_id res chain seq x y z
N MET A 1 -21.85 21.50 1.22
CA MET A 1 -20.76 20.48 1.27
C MET A 1 -21.32 19.22 0.62
N HIS A 2 -20.59 18.58 -0.29
CA HIS A 2 -21.09 17.37 -0.98
C HIS A 2 -21.17 16.19 0.00
N PRO A 3 -22.24 15.36 0.03
CA PRO A 3 -22.43 14.28 1.02
C PRO A 3 -21.32 13.24 1.06
N SER A 4 -20.59 13.05 -0.05
CA SER A 4 -19.43 12.17 -0.09
C SER A 4 -18.29 12.61 0.84
N LYS A 5 -18.27 13.87 1.31
CA LYS A 5 -17.26 14.35 2.26
C LYS A 5 -17.53 13.88 3.70
N ASP A 6 -18.73 13.36 4.00
CA ASP A 6 -19.10 12.89 5.35
C ASP A 6 -18.32 11.63 5.78
N ILE A 7 -17.80 10.86 4.81
CA ILE A 7 -16.99 9.67 5.11
C ILE A 7 -15.55 10.00 5.47
N ILE A 8 -15.11 11.25 5.34
CA ILE A 8 -13.71 11.61 5.52
C ILE A 8 -13.28 11.30 6.96
N GLY A 9 -12.26 10.45 7.09
CA GLY A 9 -11.71 10.05 8.38
C GLY A 9 -12.52 8.99 9.15
N SER A 10 -13.57 8.40 8.55
CA SER A 10 -14.45 7.41 9.21
C SER A 10 -13.80 6.06 9.54
N ARG A 11 -12.71 5.67 8.87
CA ARG A 11 -11.94 4.43 9.18
C ARG A 11 -10.58 4.70 9.80
N GLY A 12 -10.08 5.93 9.73
CA GLY A 12 -8.82 6.32 10.33
C GLY A 12 -8.38 7.71 9.89
N ARG A 13 -7.27 8.19 10.47
CA ARG A 13 -6.74 9.55 10.24
C ARG A 13 -5.34 9.55 9.62
N ARG A 14 -4.95 8.47 8.95
CA ARG A 14 -3.59 8.27 8.38
C ARG A 14 -3.23 9.28 7.30
N LEU A 15 -4.23 9.81 6.62
CA LEU A 15 -4.10 10.82 5.57
C LEU A 15 -4.78 12.14 5.99
N ALA A 16 -5.00 12.37 7.28
CA ALA A 16 -5.67 13.57 7.76
C ALA A 16 -4.96 14.83 7.25
N GLY A 17 -5.71 15.71 6.59
CA GLY A 17 -5.20 16.96 6.02
C GLY A 17 -4.38 16.79 4.74
N LYS A 18 -4.21 15.56 4.23
CA LYS A 18 -3.47 15.30 3.00
C LYS A 18 -4.37 15.49 1.78
N ARG A 19 -3.80 16.08 0.72
CA ARG A 19 -4.45 16.36 -0.56
C ARG A 19 -3.88 15.45 -1.64
N ILE A 20 -4.74 14.73 -2.34
CA ILE A 20 -4.34 13.74 -3.34
C ILE A 20 -4.96 14.10 -4.68
N ALA A 21 -4.13 14.25 -5.70
CA ALA A 21 -4.60 14.27 -7.08
C ALA A 21 -4.62 12.85 -7.64
N LEU A 22 -5.81 12.33 -7.96
CA LEU A 22 -6.01 11.00 -8.52
C LEU A 22 -6.13 11.09 -10.05
N GLY A 23 -5.06 10.72 -10.76
CA GLY A 23 -5.03 10.56 -12.21
C GLY A 23 -5.59 9.21 -12.64
N ILE A 24 -6.55 9.18 -13.56
CA ILE A 24 -7.19 7.95 -14.06
C ILE A 24 -6.97 7.83 -15.57
N CYS A 25 -6.35 6.73 -15.99
CA CYS A 25 -6.13 6.41 -17.41
C CYS A 25 -7.17 5.43 -17.95
N GLY A 26 -7.29 5.36 -19.28
CA GLY A 26 -8.18 4.44 -19.99
C GLY A 26 -7.78 2.96 -19.90
N SER A 27 -7.87 2.38 -18.70
CA SER A 27 -7.71 0.95 -18.43
C SER A 27 -9.03 0.39 -17.89
N VAL A 28 -9.31 -0.89 -18.16
CA VAL A 28 -10.49 -1.57 -17.57
C VAL A 28 -10.48 -1.44 -16.04
N ALA A 29 -9.31 -1.41 -15.41
CA ALA A 29 -9.19 -1.21 -13.96
C ALA A 29 -9.74 0.14 -13.43
N ALA A 30 -10.12 1.08 -14.32
CA ALA A 30 -10.69 2.36 -13.92
C ALA A 30 -11.96 2.20 -13.07
N PHE A 31 -12.72 1.10 -13.20
CA PHE A 31 -13.88 0.85 -12.34
C PHE A 31 -13.55 0.77 -10.84
N LYS A 32 -12.28 0.50 -10.47
CA LYS A 32 -11.81 0.49 -9.07
C LYS A 32 -11.46 1.88 -8.54
N ALA A 33 -11.35 2.90 -9.39
CA ALA A 33 -10.94 4.24 -8.98
C ALA A 33 -11.93 4.93 -8.00
N PRO A 34 -13.27 4.81 -8.16
CA PRO A 34 -14.21 5.32 -7.15
C PRO A 34 -14.01 4.69 -5.78
N GLU A 35 -13.78 3.37 -5.73
CA GLU A 35 -13.50 2.67 -4.48
C GLU A 35 -12.20 3.14 -3.84
N LEU A 36 -11.12 3.23 -4.64
CA LEU A 36 -9.83 3.76 -4.20
C LEU A 36 -9.95 5.17 -3.62
N ALA A 37 -10.64 6.08 -4.32
CA ALA A 37 -10.90 7.42 -3.82
C ALA A 37 -11.62 7.41 -2.47
N ARG A 38 -12.65 6.57 -2.31
CA ARG A 38 -13.38 6.43 -1.04
C ARG A 38 -12.50 5.85 0.07
N VAL A 39 -11.62 4.90 -0.22
CA VAL A 39 -10.65 4.37 0.77
C VAL A 39 -9.74 5.50 1.25
N LEU A 40 -9.14 6.26 0.35
CA LEU A 40 -8.27 7.39 0.70
C LEU A 40 -9.01 8.44 1.56
N MET A 41 -10.25 8.79 1.18
CA MET A 41 -11.09 9.72 1.93
C MET A 41 -11.44 9.17 3.32
N ARG A 42 -11.84 7.90 3.45
CA ARG A 42 -12.12 7.27 4.76
C ARG A 42 -10.93 7.30 5.71
N HIS A 43 -9.71 7.46 5.18
CA HIS A 43 -8.47 7.61 5.94
C HIS A 43 -8.03 9.06 6.17
N GLY A 44 -8.83 10.03 5.74
CA GLY A 44 -8.68 11.45 6.08
C GLY A 44 -8.24 12.36 4.92
N ALA A 45 -8.04 11.82 3.72
CA ALA A 45 -7.55 12.59 2.59
C ALA A 45 -8.66 13.40 1.91
N GLU A 46 -8.30 14.53 1.31
CA GLU A 46 -9.10 15.17 0.27
C GLU A 46 -8.60 14.72 -1.11
N VAL A 47 -9.50 14.30 -1.99
CA VAL A 47 -9.15 13.73 -3.30
C VAL A 47 -9.75 14.58 -4.41
N ARG A 48 -8.94 15.00 -5.38
CA ARG A 48 -9.39 15.61 -6.64
C ARG A 48 -9.03 14.72 -7.81
N THR A 49 -9.95 14.53 -8.75
CA THR A 49 -9.77 13.57 -9.84
C THR A 49 -9.38 14.28 -11.12
N VAL A 50 -8.41 13.71 -11.83
CA VAL A 50 -8.03 14.08 -13.20
C VAL A 50 -8.16 12.84 -14.08
N MET A 51 -8.92 12.93 -15.16
CA MET A 51 -9.18 11.81 -16.06
C MET A 51 -8.58 12.08 -17.42
N SER A 52 -7.99 11.04 -18.03
CA SER A 52 -7.72 11.04 -19.47
C SER A 52 -9.04 10.92 -20.24
N GLU A 53 -9.09 11.41 -21.48
CA GLU A 53 -10.24 11.23 -22.37
C GLU A 53 -10.70 9.77 -22.44
N LYS A 54 -9.77 8.83 -22.63
CA LYS A 54 -10.05 7.38 -22.64
C LYS A 54 -10.55 6.81 -21.31
N ALA A 55 -10.27 7.45 -20.18
CA ALA A 55 -10.88 7.03 -18.91
C ALA A 55 -12.36 7.42 -18.85
N THR A 56 -12.74 8.55 -19.44
CA THR A 56 -14.13 9.05 -19.47
C THR A 56 -15.06 8.18 -20.33
N GLU A 57 -14.49 7.43 -21.27
CA GLU A 57 -15.20 6.41 -22.07
C GLU A 57 -15.50 5.12 -21.26
N ILE A 58 -14.74 4.86 -20.19
CA ILE A 58 -14.87 3.65 -19.36
C ILE A 58 -15.74 3.90 -18.13
N ILE A 59 -15.47 4.98 -17.39
CA ILE A 59 -16.29 5.43 -16.26
C ILE A 59 -16.64 6.90 -16.46
N SER A 60 -17.83 7.32 -16.03
CA SER A 60 -18.24 8.71 -16.20
C SER A 60 -17.50 9.63 -15.22
N PRO A 61 -17.14 10.86 -15.62
CA PRO A 61 -16.66 11.89 -14.69
C PRO A 61 -17.63 12.14 -13.54
N GLN A 62 -18.93 12.07 -13.80
CA GLN A 62 -19.98 12.21 -12.78
C GLN A 62 -19.83 11.18 -11.65
N LEU A 63 -19.47 9.92 -11.96
CA LEU A 63 -19.24 8.91 -10.93
C LEU A 63 -18.09 9.30 -9.99
N MET A 64 -17.02 9.90 -10.54
CA MET A 64 -15.88 10.36 -9.75
C MET A 64 -16.20 11.62 -8.95
N GLU A 65 -17.05 12.51 -9.47
CA GLU A 65 -17.60 13.64 -8.72
C GLU A 65 -18.44 13.14 -7.52
N TRP A 66 -19.32 12.14 -7.73
CA TRP A 66 -20.05 11.50 -6.64
C TRP A 66 -19.12 10.83 -5.62
N ALA A 67 -18.04 10.20 -6.08
CA ALA A 67 -17.08 9.52 -5.21
C ALA A 67 -16.27 10.50 -4.35
N THR A 68 -15.85 11.63 -4.91
CA THR A 68 -14.90 12.57 -4.28
C THR A 68 -15.53 13.84 -3.72
N GLY A 69 -16.69 14.22 -4.24
CA GLY A 69 -17.37 15.48 -3.95
C GLY A 69 -16.66 16.71 -4.51
N ASN A 70 -15.83 16.54 -5.55
CA ASN A 70 -15.07 17.58 -6.22
C ASN A 70 -15.25 17.45 -7.75
N GLU A 71 -15.21 18.59 -8.46
CA GLU A 71 -15.22 18.64 -9.93
C GLU A 71 -14.05 17.85 -10.51
N VAL A 72 -14.30 17.17 -11.63
CA VAL A 72 -13.33 16.29 -12.30
C VAL A 72 -12.71 16.99 -13.49
N VAL A 73 -11.38 17.01 -13.55
CA VAL A 73 -10.63 17.59 -14.68
C VAL A 73 -10.49 16.54 -15.78
N CYS A 74 -11.12 16.76 -16.93
CA CYS A 74 -11.10 15.80 -18.04
C CYS A 74 -10.22 16.21 -19.23
N GLY A 75 -9.70 17.43 -19.23
CA GLY A 75 -8.98 17.99 -20.37
C GLY A 75 -8.07 19.16 -19.98
N LEU A 76 -7.28 19.60 -20.95
CA LEU A 76 -6.44 20.78 -20.84
C LEU A 76 -7.23 21.98 -21.38
N THR A 77 -7.56 22.93 -20.52
CA THR A 77 -8.24 24.16 -20.92
C THR A 77 -7.40 25.39 -20.59
N GLY A 78 -7.88 26.58 -20.99
CA GLY A 78 -7.25 27.85 -20.62
C GLY A 78 -7.26 28.15 -19.12
N LYS A 79 -7.96 27.35 -18.30
CA LYS A 79 -7.99 27.49 -16.83
C LYS A 79 -6.82 26.79 -16.12
N ILE A 80 -5.88 26.19 -16.86
CA ILE A 80 -4.63 25.58 -16.34
C ILE A 80 -4.86 24.59 -15.19
N GLU A 81 -5.93 23.81 -15.24
CA GLU A 81 -6.42 22.99 -14.14
C GLU A 81 -5.40 21.95 -13.68
N HIS A 82 -4.68 21.33 -14.62
CA HIS A 82 -3.62 20.35 -14.32
C HIS A 82 -2.49 20.96 -13.48
N VAL A 83 -2.13 22.23 -13.71
CA VAL A 83 -1.12 22.94 -12.92
C VAL A 83 -1.63 23.21 -11.51
N GLU A 84 -2.85 23.73 -11.40
CA GLU A 84 -3.43 24.11 -10.11
C GLU A 84 -3.73 22.88 -9.23
N VAL A 85 -4.20 21.78 -9.82
CA VAL A 85 -4.37 20.51 -9.11
C VAL A 85 -3.01 19.94 -8.67
N ALA A 86 -1.97 19.98 -9.51
CA ALA A 86 -0.63 19.53 -9.14
C ALA A 86 -0.06 20.38 -7.99
N LYS A 87 -0.21 21.71 -8.01
CA LYS A 87 0.22 22.61 -6.92
C LYS A 87 -0.57 22.38 -5.63
N TRP A 88 -1.86 22.08 -5.73
CA TRP A 88 -2.73 21.82 -4.57
C TRP A 88 -2.41 20.49 -3.87
N ALA A 89 -2.05 19.45 -4.61
CA ALA A 89 -1.86 18.10 -4.08
C ALA A 89 -0.55 17.93 -3.29
N ASP A 90 -0.56 17.18 -2.20
CA ASP A 90 0.66 16.73 -1.50
C ASP A 90 1.29 15.52 -2.20
N VAL A 91 0.49 14.75 -2.94
CA VAL A 91 0.91 13.59 -3.73
C VAL A 91 0.03 13.44 -4.97
N VAL A 92 0.63 13.05 -6.09
CA VAL A 92 -0.08 12.66 -7.30
C VAL A 92 -0.09 11.15 -7.43
N LEU A 93 -1.27 10.56 -7.52
CA LEU A 93 -1.48 9.13 -7.68
C LEU A 93 -2.13 8.85 -9.04
N ILE A 94 -1.45 8.13 -9.92
CA ILE A 94 -1.97 7.74 -11.23
C ILE A 94 -2.36 6.26 -11.16
N ALA A 95 -3.67 6.02 -10.99
CA ALA A 95 -4.20 4.70 -10.69
C ALA A 95 -5.61 4.52 -11.27
N PRO A 96 -5.78 3.73 -12.34
CA PRO A 96 -4.74 3.02 -13.09
C PRO A 96 -3.91 3.91 -14.03
N ALA A 97 -2.68 3.47 -14.30
CA ALA A 97 -1.82 3.95 -15.38
C ALA A 97 -1.70 2.91 -16.49
N THR A 98 -2.01 3.29 -17.73
CA THR A 98 -1.83 2.39 -18.89
C THR A 98 -0.37 2.39 -19.36
N ALA A 99 0.03 1.40 -20.16
CA ALA A 99 1.35 1.37 -20.79
C ALA A 99 1.62 2.65 -21.62
N ASN A 100 0.57 3.17 -22.29
CA ASN A 100 0.64 4.41 -23.05
C ASN A 100 0.96 5.61 -22.15
N THR A 101 0.26 5.77 -21.02
CA THR A 101 0.55 6.86 -20.07
C THR A 101 1.94 6.71 -19.46
N VAL A 102 2.34 5.50 -19.08
CA VAL A 102 3.69 5.21 -18.56
C VAL A 102 4.78 5.62 -19.57
N GLY A 103 4.61 5.24 -20.84
CA GLY A 103 5.54 5.66 -21.90
C GLY A 103 5.57 7.17 -22.09
N LYS A 104 4.40 7.82 -22.16
CA LYS A 104 4.32 9.28 -22.28
C LYS A 104 5.03 10.00 -21.13
N MET A 105 4.77 9.59 -19.89
CA MET A 105 5.43 10.15 -18.71
C MET A 105 6.95 9.95 -18.74
N ALA A 106 7.42 8.75 -19.11
CA ALA A 106 8.85 8.43 -19.17
C ALA A 106 9.61 9.28 -20.21
N HIS A 107 8.89 9.83 -21.19
CA HIS A 107 9.44 10.63 -22.27
C HIS A 107 9.01 12.11 -22.25
N GLY A 108 8.32 12.57 -21.20
CA GLY A 108 7.89 13.97 -21.07
C GLY A 108 6.84 14.40 -22.09
N ILE A 109 5.96 13.49 -22.50
CA ILE A 109 4.87 13.78 -23.44
C ILE A 109 3.60 14.18 -22.66
N ASP A 110 3.27 15.47 -22.73
CA ASP A 110 2.24 16.11 -21.90
C ASP A 110 0.98 16.48 -22.71
N ASP A 111 0.45 15.52 -23.46
CA ASP A 111 -0.68 15.73 -24.39
C ASP A 111 -2.05 15.34 -23.81
N THR A 112 -2.12 14.96 -22.53
CA THR A 112 -3.38 14.68 -21.81
C THR A 112 -3.41 15.39 -20.47
N ALA A 113 -4.60 15.54 -19.87
CA ALA A 113 -4.73 16.11 -18.52
C ALA A 113 -3.92 15.34 -17.47
N VAL A 114 -3.88 14.01 -17.56
CA VAL A 114 -3.15 13.15 -16.61
C VAL A 114 -1.63 13.22 -16.82
N THR A 115 -1.15 13.17 -18.06
CA THR A 115 0.30 13.29 -18.33
C THR A 115 0.83 14.68 -17.97
N SER A 116 0.07 15.73 -18.29
CA SER A 116 0.41 17.11 -17.90
C SER A 116 0.41 17.30 -16.37
N LEU A 117 -0.57 16.72 -15.66
CA LEU A 117 -0.59 16.69 -14.20
C LEU A 117 0.69 16.03 -13.64
N ALA A 118 1.05 14.88 -14.20
CA ALA A 118 2.23 14.12 -13.78
C ALA A 118 3.53 14.92 -14.00
N SER A 119 3.68 15.52 -15.17
CA SER A 119 4.84 16.33 -15.54
C SER A 119 5.02 17.53 -14.62
N VAL A 120 3.95 18.28 -14.33
CA VAL A 120 4.01 19.37 -13.36
C VAL A 120 4.39 18.86 -11.97
N ALA A 121 3.82 17.75 -11.51
CA ALA A 121 4.15 17.18 -10.21
C ALA A 121 5.61 16.73 -10.08
N ILE A 122 6.14 16.06 -11.12
CA ILE A 122 7.56 15.69 -11.21
C ILE A 122 8.44 16.95 -11.19
N GLY A 123 8.10 17.96 -12.00
CA GLY A 123 8.83 19.24 -12.04
C GLY A 123 8.82 20.00 -10.70
N LEU A 124 7.73 19.90 -9.94
CA LEU A 124 7.61 20.46 -8.59
C LEU A 124 8.28 19.59 -7.50
N ARG A 125 8.90 18.46 -7.87
CA ARG A 125 9.48 17.47 -6.94
C ARG A 125 8.48 16.94 -5.90
N LYS A 126 7.21 16.82 -6.30
CA LYS A 126 6.18 16.21 -5.46
C LYS A 126 6.25 14.70 -5.58
N PRO A 127 5.88 13.95 -4.52
CA PRO A 127 5.69 12.51 -4.63
C PRO A 127 4.70 12.18 -5.75
N VAL A 128 5.13 11.32 -6.68
CA VAL A 128 4.29 10.78 -7.75
C VAL A 128 4.29 9.27 -7.65
N ILE A 129 3.10 8.69 -7.59
CA ILE A 129 2.88 7.25 -7.52
C ILE A 129 2.16 6.82 -8.80
N VAL A 130 2.62 5.74 -9.41
CA VAL A 130 2.03 5.13 -10.60
C VAL A 130 1.63 3.70 -10.27
N VAL A 131 0.39 3.33 -10.61
CA VAL A 131 -0.14 1.97 -10.47
C VAL A 131 -0.42 1.41 -11.86
N PRO A 132 0.55 0.71 -12.50
CA PRO A 132 0.38 0.18 -13.84
C PRO A 132 -0.75 -0.85 -13.90
N ALA A 133 -1.58 -0.76 -14.95
CA ALA A 133 -2.66 -1.71 -15.21
C ALA A 133 -2.77 -2.01 -16.71
N MET A 134 -2.28 -3.18 -17.10
CA MET A 134 -2.21 -3.63 -18.50
C MET A 134 -2.14 -5.16 -18.56
N HIS A 135 -2.30 -5.73 -19.75
CA HIS A 135 -2.09 -7.16 -19.96
C HIS A 135 -0.63 -7.57 -19.67
N ALA A 136 -0.40 -8.80 -19.20
CA ALA A 136 0.94 -9.29 -18.83
C ALA A 136 1.96 -9.13 -19.97
N SER A 137 1.57 -9.46 -21.21
CA SER A 137 2.45 -9.29 -22.38
C SER A 137 2.87 -7.84 -22.65
N MET A 138 2.04 -6.85 -22.27
CA MET A 138 2.41 -5.44 -22.34
C MET A 138 3.35 -5.07 -21.19
N TYR A 139 3.14 -5.62 -20.00
CA TYR A 139 4.00 -5.40 -18.84
C TYR A 139 5.41 -5.97 -19.06
N ASP A 140 5.48 -7.12 -19.72
CA ASP A 140 6.74 -7.79 -20.08
C ASP A 140 7.43 -7.20 -21.30
N HIS A 141 6.78 -6.26 -22.01
CA HIS A 141 7.36 -5.62 -23.17
C HIS A 141 8.64 -4.84 -22.78
N PRO A 142 9.78 -5.04 -23.46
CA PRO A 142 11.05 -4.42 -23.09
C PRO A 142 10.98 -2.89 -22.94
N ALA A 143 10.34 -2.20 -23.89
CA ALA A 143 10.17 -0.75 -23.81
C ALA A 143 9.31 -0.30 -22.62
N VAL A 144 8.30 -1.07 -22.21
CA VAL A 144 7.48 -0.72 -21.04
C VAL A 144 8.29 -0.90 -19.75
N ARG A 145 9.08 -1.98 -19.65
CA ARG A 145 10.01 -2.18 -18.53
C ARG A 145 11.06 -1.08 -18.44
N GLU A 146 11.63 -0.66 -19.57
CA GLU A 146 12.57 0.46 -19.61
C GLU A 146 11.90 1.76 -19.17
N ASN A 147 10.66 2.03 -19.63
CA ASN A 147 9.90 3.20 -19.21
C ASN A 147 9.61 3.20 -17.71
N ILE A 148 9.21 2.06 -17.15
CA ILE A 148 9.01 1.90 -15.70
C ILE A 148 10.33 2.16 -14.95
N ALA A 149 11.45 1.60 -15.41
CA ALA A 149 12.76 1.83 -14.82
C ALA A 149 13.18 3.32 -14.89
N ARG A 150 12.89 3.98 -16.01
CA ARG A 150 13.15 5.42 -16.19
C ARG A 150 12.32 6.27 -15.24
N LEU A 151 11.03 5.97 -15.07
CA LEU A 151 10.17 6.64 -14.10
C LEU A 151 10.70 6.47 -12.68
N ARG A 152 11.14 5.26 -12.30
CA ARG A 152 11.81 5.03 -11.01
C ARG A 152 13.07 5.88 -10.86
N GLY A 153 13.87 6.00 -11.91
CA GLY A 153 15.05 6.88 -11.95
C GLY A 153 14.71 8.37 -11.78
N MET A 154 13.50 8.79 -12.13
CA MET A 154 12.97 10.14 -11.90
C MET A 154 12.39 10.34 -10.48
N GLY A 155 12.44 9.31 -9.62
CA GLY A 155 11.86 9.36 -8.27
C GLY A 155 10.36 9.06 -8.22
N VAL A 156 9.76 8.58 -9.32
CA VAL A 156 8.37 8.12 -9.35
C VAL A 156 8.28 6.75 -8.69
N GLU A 157 7.40 6.62 -7.71
CA GLU A 157 7.12 5.35 -7.05
C GLU A 157 6.17 4.52 -7.92
N VAL A 158 6.58 3.31 -8.29
CA VAL A 158 5.79 2.41 -9.15
C VAL A 158 5.31 1.22 -8.33
N VAL A 159 3.99 1.13 -8.14
CA VAL A 159 3.33 0.02 -7.44
C VAL A 159 3.21 -1.15 -8.40
N GLU A 160 3.94 -2.22 -8.10
CA GLU A 160 3.89 -3.44 -8.91
C GLU A 160 2.48 -4.07 -8.88
N PRO A 161 2.00 -4.60 -10.02
CA PRO A 161 0.74 -5.32 -10.05
C PRO A 161 0.83 -6.63 -9.25
N LYS A 162 -0.30 -7.08 -8.70
CA LYS A 162 -0.36 -8.41 -8.07
C LYS A 162 -0.35 -9.48 -9.16
N MET A 163 0.67 -10.33 -9.16
CA MET A 163 0.74 -11.47 -10.07
C MET A 163 -0.10 -12.61 -9.50
N GLU A 164 -1.31 -12.78 -10.03
CA GLU A 164 -2.23 -13.85 -9.66
C GLU A 164 -2.76 -14.53 -10.93
N GLU A 165 -2.80 -15.87 -10.94
CA GLU A 165 -3.33 -16.66 -12.06
C GLU A 165 -2.65 -16.32 -13.41
N GLY A 166 -1.35 -15.99 -13.38
CA GLY A 166 -0.59 -15.57 -14.56
C GLY A 166 -0.96 -14.19 -15.11
N LYS A 167 -1.69 -13.37 -14.34
CA LYS A 167 -2.14 -12.03 -14.75
C LYS A 167 -1.62 -10.96 -13.79
N ALA A 168 -1.21 -9.83 -14.38
CA ALA A 168 -0.93 -8.60 -13.65
C ALA A 168 -2.26 -7.94 -13.25
N LYS A 169 -2.72 -8.16 -12.01
CA LYS A 169 -3.96 -7.58 -11.48
C LYS A 169 -3.70 -6.23 -10.82
N PHE A 170 -4.64 -5.31 -10.98
CA PHE A 170 -4.63 -4.03 -10.26
C PHE A 170 -4.70 -4.30 -8.75
N PRO A 171 -3.74 -3.76 -7.96
CA PRO A 171 -3.67 -3.99 -6.52
C PRO A 171 -4.96 -3.63 -5.79
N ASP A 172 -5.13 -4.21 -4.60
CA ASP A 172 -6.25 -3.86 -3.74
C ASP A 172 -6.16 -2.37 -3.32
N PRO A 173 -7.27 -1.62 -3.28
CA PRO A 173 -7.27 -0.24 -2.80
C PRO A 173 -6.60 -0.03 -1.43
N GLU A 174 -6.72 -0.98 -0.50
CA GLU A 174 -6.06 -0.91 0.81
C GLU A 174 -4.54 -1.06 0.69
N ALA A 175 -4.04 -1.82 -0.29
CA ALA A 175 -2.60 -1.90 -0.55
C ALA A 175 -2.06 -0.57 -1.10
N ILE A 176 -2.79 0.05 -2.05
CA ILE A 176 -2.42 1.35 -2.62
C ILE A 176 -2.47 2.45 -1.55
N LEU A 177 -3.44 2.40 -0.63
CA LEU A 177 -3.50 3.31 0.52
C LEU A 177 -2.17 3.34 1.29
N TRP A 178 -1.55 2.19 1.56
CA TRP A 178 -0.30 2.15 2.33
C TRP A 178 0.89 2.73 1.57
N VAL A 179 0.94 2.58 0.25
CA VAL A 179 1.93 3.26 -0.60
C VAL A 179 1.74 4.78 -0.49
N VAL A 180 0.50 5.26 -0.62
CA VAL A 180 0.17 6.70 -0.50
C VAL A 180 0.54 7.22 0.88
N VAL A 181 0.19 6.50 1.94
CA VAL A 181 0.59 6.85 3.33
C VAL A 181 2.11 6.92 3.42
N GLY A 182 2.82 5.94 2.87
CA GLY A 182 4.29 5.94 2.81
C GLY A 182 4.85 7.19 2.13
N ALA A 183 4.29 7.61 1.00
CA ALA A 183 4.77 8.75 0.23
C ALA A 183 4.57 10.12 0.93
N VAL A 184 3.53 10.26 1.75
CA VAL A 184 3.17 11.52 2.43
C VAL A 184 3.53 11.55 3.92
N THR A 185 4.07 10.46 4.45
CA THR A 185 4.55 10.34 5.83
C THR A 185 6.01 10.77 5.91
N GLU A 186 6.30 11.64 6.87
CA GLU A 186 7.67 12.05 7.19
C GLU A 186 8.52 10.84 7.60
N LYS A 187 9.76 10.79 7.12
CA LYS A 187 10.68 9.67 7.36
C LYS A 187 11.51 9.90 8.63
N ASP A 188 10.83 10.22 9.72
CA ASP A 188 11.43 10.60 11.00
C ASP A 188 12.05 9.42 11.78
N MET A 189 11.77 8.18 11.39
CA MET A 189 12.39 6.97 11.95
C MET A 189 13.52 6.42 11.08
N ARG A 190 13.97 7.17 10.07
CA ARG A 190 15.06 6.73 9.19
C ARG A 190 16.33 6.46 9.98
N GLY A 191 16.91 5.27 9.79
CA GLY A 191 18.11 4.83 10.48
C GLY A 191 17.86 4.16 11.83
N LEU A 192 16.62 4.14 12.32
CA LEU A 192 16.24 3.36 13.51
C LEU A 192 15.94 1.91 13.13
N ARG A 193 16.40 0.99 13.96
CA ARG A 193 16.10 -0.44 13.88
C ARG A 193 14.99 -0.77 14.88
N VAL A 194 13.89 -1.32 14.39
CA VAL A 194 12.70 -1.62 15.19
C VAL A 194 12.44 -3.11 15.15
N LEU A 195 12.48 -3.74 16.32
CA LEU A 195 12.11 -5.14 16.50
C LEU A 195 10.67 -5.23 16.99
N VAL A 196 9.83 -5.99 16.30
CA VAL A 196 8.41 -6.17 16.64
C VAL A 196 8.10 -7.66 16.77
N THR A 197 7.44 -8.07 17.86
CA THR A 197 6.81 -9.39 17.96
C THR A 197 5.31 -9.26 17.65
N ALA A 198 4.72 -10.25 16.98
CA ALA A 198 3.30 -10.24 16.66
C ALA A 198 2.70 -11.64 16.61
N GLY A 199 1.37 -11.69 16.73
CA GLY A 199 0.58 -12.91 16.55
C GLY A 199 0.54 -13.82 17.78
N PRO A 200 -0.23 -14.90 17.72
CA PRO A 200 -0.23 -15.94 18.74
C PRO A 200 0.99 -16.83 18.57
N THR A 201 1.29 -17.68 19.54
CA THR A 201 2.13 -18.88 19.34
C THR A 201 1.29 -20.12 19.64
N VAL A 202 1.77 -21.29 19.23
CA VAL A 202 1.11 -22.58 19.51
C VAL A 202 2.00 -23.45 20.37
N GLU A 203 1.42 -24.03 21.41
CA GLU A 203 2.07 -25.00 22.29
C GLU A 203 1.51 -26.39 21.99
N PRO A 204 2.28 -27.29 21.37
CA PRO A 204 1.79 -28.62 20.99
C PRO A 204 1.48 -29.46 22.24
N VAL A 205 0.32 -30.12 22.23
CA VAL A 205 -0.07 -31.14 23.22
C VAL A 205 0.29 -32.53 22.69
N ASP A 206 -0.01 -32.76 21.41
CA ASP A 206 0.34 -33.96 20.65
C ASP A 206 0.57 -33.58 19.17
N SER A 207 0.65 -34.56 18.26
CA SER A 207 0.87 -34.33 16.82
C SER A 207 -0.26 -33.55 16.12
N VAL A 208 -1.44 -33.43 16.74
CA VAL A 208 -2.64 -32.80 16.18
C VAL A 208 -3.12 -31.63 17.03
N LYS A 209 -3.14 -31.78 18.36
CA LYS A 209 -3.70 -30.82 19.30
C LYS A 209 -2.63 -29.86 19.79
N PHE A 210 -3.02 -28.61 19.97
CA PHE A 210 -2.17 -27.56 20.49
C PHE A 210 -3.01 -26.54 21.28
N ILE A 211 -2.33 -25.82 22.16
CA ILE A 211 -2.88 -24.70 22.92
C ILE A 211 -2.44 -23.41 22.22
N THR A 212 -3.39 -22.50 21.99
CA THR A 212 -3.12 -21.17 21.42
C THR A 212 -4.19 -20.18 21.87
N ASN A 213 -4.07 -18.94 21.41
CA ASN A 213 -5.05 -17.88 21.63
C ASN A 213 -5.51 -17.28 20.28
N PRO A 214 -6.67 -16.60 20.22
CA PRO A 214 -7.22 -16.09 18.97
C PRO A 214 -6.57 -14.80 18.48
N SER A 215 -5.34 -14.47 18.94
CA SER A 215 -4.65 -13.27 18.47
C SER A 215 -4.50 -13.32 16.95
N SER A 216 -4.93 -12.25 16.29
CA SER A 216 -4.79 -12.11 14.84
C SER A 216 -3.42 -11.56 14.43
N GLY A 217 -2.65 -11.02 15.40
CA GLY A 217 -1.42 -10.27 15.13
C GLY A 217 -1.62 -8.82 14.70
N LYS A 218 -2.86 -8.34 14.54
CA LYS A 218 -3.19 -6.99 14.04
C LYS A 218 -2.44 -5.86 14.72
N MET A 219 -2.25 -5.92 16.03
CA MET A 219 -1.55 -4.88 16.79
C MET A 219 -0.06 -4.80 16.43
N GLY A 220 0.68 -5.91 16.52
CA GLY A 220 2.10 -5.93 16.15
C GLY A 220 2.31 -5.59 14.68
N ILE A 221 1.42 -6.07 13.79
CA ILE A 221 1.45 -5.71 12.37
C ILE A 221 1.23 -4.21 12.15
N ALA A 222 0.33 -3.58 12.92
CA ALA A 222 0.12 -2.14 12.84
C ALA A 222 1.35 -1.34 13.29
N PHE A 223 2.04 -1.76 14.36
CA PHE A 223 3.29 -1.15 14.79
C PHE A 223 4.40 -1.31 13.76
N ALA A 224 4.61 -2.53 13.25
CA ALA A 224 5.59 -2.82 12.22
C ALA A 224 5.34 -1.96 10.96
N ARG A 225 4.09 -1.87 10.51
CA ARG A 225 3.71 -1.04 9.37
C ARG A 225 3.94 0.44 9.63
N ALA A 226 3.55 0.96 10.80
CA ALA A 226 3.73 2.36 11.17
C ALA A 226 5.22 2.76 11.23
N ALA A 227 6.08 1.89 11.77
CA ALA A 227 7.52 2.11 11.79
C ALA A 227 8.12 2.08 10.38
N ALA A 228 7.75 1.09 9.56
CA ALA A 228 8.23 0.96 8.19
C ALA A 228 7.85 2.17 7.30
N VAL A 229 6.61 2.64 7.37
CA VAL A 229 6.19 3.84 6.59
C VAL A 229 6.90 5.11 7.03
N ARG A 230 7.40 5.17 8.27
CA ARG A 230 8.24 6.26 8.81
C ARG A 230 9.73 6.07 8.53
N GLY A 231 10.10 5.02 7.79
CA GLY A 231 11.46 4.79 7.29
C GLY A 231 12.37 3.96 8.20
N ALA A 232 11.84 3.33 9.24
CA ALA A 232 12.61 2.42 10.09
C ALA A 232 12.99 1.13 9.36
N ASP A 233 14.10 0.52 9.76
CA ASP A 233 14.44 -0.87 9.43
C ASP A 233 13.72 -1.80 10.41
N VAL A 234 12.70 -2.51 9.93
CA VAL A 234 11.80 -3.29 10.78
C VAL A 234 12.07 -4.77 10.65
N THR A 235 12.38 -5.41 11.78
CA THR A 235 12.35 -6.87 11.93
C THR A 235 11.09 -7.27 12.67
N LEU A 236 10.26 -8.10 12.03
CA LEU A 236 8.99 -8.59 12.55
C LEU A 236 9.10 -10.09 12.84
N ILE A 237 9.07 -10.48 14.11
CA ILE A 237 8.93 -11.88 14.53
C ILE A 237 7.45 -12.19 14.62
N TYR A 238 6.96 -13.08 13.76
CA TYR A 238 5.52 -13.28 13.58
C TYR A 238 5.11 -14.74 13.74
N GLY A 239 4.28 -14.99 14.76
CA GLY A 239 3.59 -16.24 14.95
C GLY A 239 2.49 -16.55 13.92
N PRO A 240 1.71 -17.64 14.09
CA PRO A 240 0.62 -18.04 13.19
C PRO A 240 -0.64 -17.15 13.30
N GLY A 241 -0.48 -15.83 13.11
CA GLY A 241 -1.59 -14.88 13.01
C GLY A 241 -2.20 -14.81 11.61
N SER A 242 -3.40 -14.25 11.52
CA SER A 242 -4.18 -14.12 10.28
C SER A 242 -3.99 -12.79 9.54
N GLU A 243 -3.42 -11.78 10.18
CA GLU A 243 -3.16 -10.49 9.55
C GLU A 243 -1.94 -10.59 8.60
N PRO A 244 -1.99 -10.08 7.36
CA PRO A 244 -0.84 -10.12 6.46
C PRO A 244 0.31 -9.24 6.95
N ALA A 245 1.53 -9.75 6.82
CA ALA A 245 2.74 -8.98 7.09
C ALA A 245 2.80 -7.72 6.18
N PRO A 246 3.29 -6.57 6.69
CA PRO A 246 3.54 -5.40 5.85
C PRO A 246 4.60 -5.69 4.79
N ASP A 247 4.50 -5.06 3.63
CA ASP A 247 5.57 -5.10 2.63
C ASP A 247 6.81 -4.34 3.14
N GLY A 248 8.00 -4.76 2.68
CA GLY A 248 9.25 -4.07 2.97
C GLY A 248 9.81 -4.25 4.39
N VAL A 249 9.30 -5.22 5.17
CA VAL A 249 9.84 -5.56 6.50
C VAL A 249 10.50 -6.95 6.48
N ARG A 250 11.54 -7.16 7.30
CA ARG A 250 12.17 -8.48 7.48
C ARG A 250 11.27 -9.32 8.38
N VAL A 251 10.62 -10.35 7.83
CA VAL A 251 9.70 -11.21 8.59
C VAL A 251 10.41 -12.51 9.00
N ILE A 252 10.45 -12.79 10.30
CA ILE A 252 10.90 -14.06 10.87
C ILE A 252 9.65 -14.82 11.33
N ARG A 253 9.30 -15.91 10.62
CA ARG A 253 8.14 -16.74 10.98
C ARG A 253 8.52 -17.74 12.06
N VAL A 254 7.69 -17.79 13.10
CA VAL A 254 7.82 -18.72 14.22
C VAL A 254 6.48 -19.39 14.48
N LYS A 255 6.50 -20.55 15.11
CA LYS A 255 5.31 -21.32 15.44
C LYS A 255 5.09 -21.38 16.96
N THR A 256 6.12 -21.77 17.71
CA THR A 256 6.04 -21.99 19.17
C THR A 256 6.56 -20.80 19.97
N THR A 257 6.23 -20.74 21.27
CA THR A 257 6.78 -19.70 22.17
C THR A 257 8.29 -19.82 22.29
N LYS A 258 8.81 -21.05 22.30
CA LYS A 258 10.25 -21.32 22.32
C LYS A 258 10.94 -20.74 21.07
N GLU A 259 10.43 -21.05 19.88
CA GLU A 259 10.97 -20.49 18.63
C GLU A 259 10.90 -18.96 18.61
N MET A 260 9.79 -18.39 19.08
CA MET A 260 9.64 -16.94 19.18
C MET A 260 10.69 -16.33 20.11
N LYS A 261 10.94 -16.95 21.25
CA LYS A 261 11.97 -16.51 22.20
C LYS A 261 13.37 -16.58 21.59
N GLU A 262 13.72 -17.69 20.94
CA GLU A 262 15.04 -17.85 20.30
C GLU A 262 15.25 -16.83 19.18
N ALA A 263 14.23 -16.62 18.34
CA ALA A 263 14.25 -15.59 17.30
C ALA A 263 14.38 -14.18 17.91
N PHE A 264 13.69 -13.92 19.02
CA PHE A 264 13.74 -12.64 19.72
C PHE A 264 15.14 -12.38 20.29
N ASP A 265 15.71 -13.34 21.01
CA ASP A 265 17.03 -13.20 21.61
C ASP A 265 18.11 -12.97 20.52
N SER A 266 18.01 -13.67 19.38
CA SER A 266 18.89 -13.45 18.24
C SER A 266 18.74 -12.06 17.63
N ALA A 267 17.51 -11.62 17.36
CA ALA A 267 17.25 -10.32 16.74
C ALA A 267 17.54 -9.16 17.70
N ALA A 268 17.30 -9.33 18.99
CA ALA A 268 17.67 -8.37 20.04
C ALA A 268 19.19 -8.24 20.14
N GLY A 269 19.94 -9.33 19.91
CA GLY A 269 21.41 -9.32 19.82
C GLY A 269 21.95 -8.48 18.65
N GLU A 270 21.16 -8.23 17.61
CA GLU A 270 21.51 -7.29 16.52
C GLU A 270 21.44 -5.82 16.98
N GLY A 271 20.89 -5.54 18.17
CA GLY A 271 20.86 -4.23 18.82
C GLY A 271 19.79 -3.27 18.29
N PRO A 272 18.49 -3.62 18.31
CA PRO A 272 17.43 -2.72 17.88
C PRO A 272 17.35 -1.48 18.80
N ASP A 273 16.99 -0.33 18.23
CA ASP A 273 16.78 0.92 18.97
C ASP A 273 15.42 0.93 19.69
N ILE A 274 14.44 0.23 19.13
CA ILE A 274 13.08 0.11 19.67
C ILE A 274 12.64 -1.34 19.63
N VAL A 275 12.08 -1.82 20.74
CA VAL A 275 11.42 -3.12 20.83
C VAL A 275 9.93 -2.92 21.10
N VAL A 276 9.09 -3.55 20.30
CA VAL A 276 7.64 -3.61 20.49
C VAL A 276 7.25 -5.06 20.72
N ASP A 277 6.96 -5.40 21.97
CA ASP A 277 6.43 -6.71 22.33
C ASP A 277 4.90 -6.72 22.21
N ALA A 278 4.39 -7.23 21.09
CA ALA A 278 2.97 -7.24 20.75
C ALA A 278 2.48 -8.63 20.32
N ALA A 279 3.31 -9.66 20.49
CA ALA A 279 2.88 -11.04 20.40
C ALA A 279 2.02 -11.43 21.60
N ALA A 280 1.29 -12.52 21.44
CA ALA A 280 0.50 -13.13 22.49
C ALA A 280 0.98 -14.58 22.69
N PRO A 281 2.13 -14.82 23.32
CA PRO A 281 2.50 -16.17 23.71
C PRO A 281 1.63 -16.68 24.86
N PRO A 282 1.21 -17.97 24.87
CA PRO A 282 0.59 -18.58 26.05
C PRO A 282 1.49 -18.48 27.29
N ALA A 283 0.88 -18.27 28.46
CA ALA A 283 1.60 -18.19 29.73
C ALA A 283 2.11 -19.55 30.25
N PHE A 284 1.65 -20.64 29.64
CA PHE A 284 1.96 -22.01 30.03
C PHE A 284 2.25 -22.85 28.78
N ALA A 285 3.15 -23.82 28.93
CA ALA A 285 3.53 -24.78 27.90
C ALA A 285 3.27 -26.20 28.39
N VAL A 286 3.18 -27.16 27.46
CA VAL A 286 3.06 -28.58 27.77
C VAL A 286 4.46 -29.14 28.01
N GLU A 287 4.74 -29.59 29.24
CA GLU A 287 6.09 -30.04 29.65
C GLU A 287 6.53 -31.32 28.92
N ALA A 288 5.61 -32.24 28.65
CA ALA A 288 5.85 -33.48 27.91
C ALA A 288 4.75 -33.70 26.86
N PRO A 289 4.90 -33.17 25.63
CA PRO A 289 3.97 -33.43 24.53
C PRO A 289 3.98 -34.92 24.17
N VAL A 290 2.82 -35.48 23.84
CA VAL A 290 2.71 -36.89 23.45
C VAL A 290 3.14 -37.07 22.00
N GLU A 291 4.17 -37.88 21.75
CA GLU A 291 4.57 -38.28 20.40
C GLU A 291 3.63 -39.37 19.86
N GLY A 292 2.95 -39.10 18.74
CA GLY A 292 2.06 -40.06 18.06
C GLY A 292 0.69 -39.50 17.67
N GLN A 293 0.00 -40.17 16.75
CA GLN A 293 -1.41 -39.90 16.42
C GLN A 293 -2.31 -40.61 17.44
N PRO A 294 -3.37 -39.96 17.96
CA PRO A 294 -4.41 -40.66 18.70
C PRO A 294 -5.07 -41.71 17.78
N GLY A 295 -4.89 -42.99 18.08
CA GLY A 295 -5.52 -44.10 17.34
C GLY A 295 -4.58 -45.02 16.54
N ALA A 296 -3.26 -44.94 16.74
CA ALA A 296 -2.33 -45.97 16.29
C ALA A 296 -2.13 -47.02 17.39
N GLU A 297 -3.17 -47.81 17.67
CA GLU A 297 -3.09 -49.14 18.30
C GLU A 297 -3.59 -50.19 17.31
#